data_AF-A0A373D6D2-F1
#
_entry.id   AF-A0A373D6D2-F1
#
_cell.length_a   1.000
_cell.length_b   1.000
_cell.length_c   1.000
_cell.angle_alpha   90.00
_cell.angle_beta   90.00
_cell.angle_gamma   90.00
#
_symmetry.space_group_name_H-M   'P 1'
#
loop_
_entity.id
_entity.type
_entity.pdbx_description
1 polymer ?
#
loop_
_entity_poly.entity_id
_entity_poly.type
_entity_poly.pdbx_seq_one_letter_code
_entity_poly.pdbx_strand_id
1 'polypeptide(L)'
;MSSVSSTSSSLGNTALRGFGGLASGIDRDALIEKMTASTTSKITSKKQAMTKLEWKRDAYRSISNKIIDLQDNYLSYSATKSLKNSDFFAKNQVSVQGDPDYTKYISATGNADTASRVSVLGVKQLATSATLTSGEKGASSITLGGISASNFETKKVKTSNLSGTKLTFGTYSITDKKFTEEATFTFPTSYEKKLDGGKTETVTIDYTASSDNLVNLVTQLNEALDSQGFLGKDGKSGIQFELVGDEIKIRQTDSITDKGKSCVIRETSSALKSLGFNSGNMNQDGISFDEFNEPKSSFKAAAITEQPLSTYLKGKSISVSYGGQTKNIELIGDKEVISKFDEFTKSLQEKLNKAFGSGKVTVGKDGSLTFTATDRTAKDSTATDSTAKDNKQTLQISADSKELQNALGITSTQSNKINTGAACGRTGKSWDWIRTLSTLQKKN
;
A
#
# COMPACT_ATOMS: atom_id res chain seq x y z
N MET A 1 32.35 25.71 -14.64
CA MET A 1 33.35 26.32 -15.54
C MET A 1 33.20 27.82 -15.39
N SER A 2 33.97 28.45 -14.50
CA SER A 2 35.22 29.18 -14.81
C SER A 2 35.03 30.34 -15.79
N SER A 3 35.30 31.54 -15.28
CA SER A 3 35.63 32.84 -15.91
C SER A 3 36.52 32.71 -17.17
N VAL A 4 36.64 33.68 -18.10
CA VAL A 4 37.05 35.08 -17.91
C VAL A 4 36.77 35.95 -19.17
N SER A 5 36.34 37.20 -18.93
CA SER A 5 36.67 38.51 -19.57
C SER A 5 37.09 38.68 -21.05
N SER A 6 36.25 39.43 -21.78
CA SER A 6 36.47 40.68 -22.57
C SER A 6 37.75 40.91 -23.40
N THR A 7 37.56 41.24 -24.70
CA THR A 7 38.41 42.15 -25.52
C THR A 7 37.58 42.61 -26.76
N SER A 8 37.06 43.85 -26.79
CA SER A 8 37.51 45.06 -27.53
C SER A 8 37.06 45.22 -29.00
N SER A 9 36.20 46.23 -29.18
CA SER A 9 36.00 47.18 -30.30
C SER A 9 36.81 47.12 -31.61
N SER A 10 36.09 47.33 -32.73
CA SER A 10 36.57 47.94 -33.98
C SER A 10 35.38 48.66 -34.66
N LEU A 11 35.34 50.00 -34.63
CA LEU A 11 35.46 50.91 -35.80
C LEU A 11 34.63 50.45 -37.01
N GLY A 12 33.66 51.17 -37.57
CA GLY A 12 33.28 52.56 -37.57
C GLY A 12 32.59 52.80 -38.93
N ASN A 13 31.52 53.57 -39.00
CA ASN A 13 31.20 54.25 -40.26
C ASN A 13 30.41 55.54 -40.05
N THR A 14 30.85 56.51 -40.82
CA THR A 14 30.64 57.95 -40.73
C THR A 14 29.33 58.44 -41.32
N ALA A 15 28.77 59.47 -40.68
CA ALA A 15 28.06 60.61 -41.25
C ALA A 15 26.85 60.38 -42.19
N LEU A 16 25.66 60.67 -41.66
CA LEU A 16 24.64 61.37 -42.46
C LEU A 16 24.15 62.58 -41.66
N ARG A 17 24.65 63.76 -42.05
CA ARG A 17 24.16 65.05 -41.59
C ARG A 17 22.74 65.27 -42.11
N GLY A 18 21.77 65.17 -41.22
CA GLY A 18 20.47 65.82 -41.35
C GLY A 18 20.33 66.84 -40.22
N PHE A 19 20.87 68.05 -40.41
CA PHE A 19 20.41 69.20 -39.65
C PHE A 19 18.99 69.49 -40.11
N GLY A 20 18.00 69.08 -39.33
CA GLY A 20 16.59 69.30 -39.58
C GLY A 20 15.89 69.59 -38.26
N GLY A 21 15.66 70.87 -38.01
CA GLY A 21 14.73 71.32 -36.97
C GLY A 21 15.40 71.68 -35.65
N LEU A 22 15.50 72.99 -35.43
CA LEU A 22 15.32 73.59 -34.10
C LEU A 22 13.89 73.25 -33.62
N ALA A 23 13.63 71.98 -33.30
CA ALA A 23 12.54 71.62 -32.42
C ALA A 23 13.06 71.86 -31.01
N SER A 24 13.12 73.13 -30.63
CA SER A 24 13.30 73.61 -29.26
C SER A 24 12.08 73.21 -28.43
N GLY A 25 11.91 71.92 -28.18
CA GLY A 25 11.42 71.49 -26.89
C GLY A 25 12.65 71.51 -26.00
N ILE A 26 12.72 72.42 -25.02
CA ILE A 26 13.54 72.12 -23.84
C ILE A 26 13.05 70.76 -23.38
N ASP A 27 13.86 69.71 -23.58
CA ASP A 27 13.60 68.40 -23.02
C ASP A 27 13.75 68.55 -21.51
N ARG A 28 12.65 68.96 -20.89
CA ARG A 28 12.57 69.23 -19.46
C ARG A 28 12.97 67.98 -18.71
N ASP A 29 12.65 66.80 -19.24
CA ASP A 29 12.95 65.52 -18.63
C ASP A 29 14.44 65.24 -18.67
N ALA A 30 15.13 65.45 -19.80
CA ALA A 30 16.58 65.32 -19.86
C ALA A 30 17.31 66.35 -18.97
N LEU A 31 16.79 67.58 -18.84
CA LEU A 31 17.36 68.58 -17.93
C LEU A 31 17.14 68.21 -16.46
N ILE A 32 15.92 67.78 -16.10
CA ILE A 32 15.57 67.30 -14.75
C ILE A 32 16.40 66.05 -14.42
N GLU A 33 16.63 65.14 -15.35
CA GLU A 33 17.50 63.99 -15.19
C GLU A 33 18.94 64.44 -14.89
N LYS A 34 19.48 65.41 -15.63
CA LYS A 34 20.82 65.96 -15.36
C LYS A 34 20.91 66.71 -14.02
N MET A 35 19.87 67.42 -13.61
CA MET A 35 19.80 68.10 -12.31
C MET A 35 19.64 67.11 -11.14
N THR A 36 18.94 65.98 -11.36
CA THR A 36 18.72 64.94 -10.34
C THR A 36 19.82 63.88 -10.29
N ALA A 37 20.62 63.73 -11.36
CA ALA A 37 21.70 62.73 -11.49
C ALA A 37 22.70 62.72 -10.32
N SER A 38 23.07 63.90 -9.81
CA SER A 38 23.99 64.01 -8.65
C SER A 38 23.35 63.45 -7.37
N THR A 39 22.07 63.76 -7.15
CA THR A 39 21.31 63.28 -6.00
C THR A 39 21.00 61.79 -6.12
N THR A 40 20.58 61.31 -7.30
CA THR A 40 20.32 59.89 -7.54
C THR A 40 21.60 59.05 -7.44
N SER A 41 22.75 59.57 -7.88
CA SER A 41 24.06 58.94 -7.68
C SER A 41 24.44 58.81 -6.19
N LYS A 42 24.22 59.87 -5.40
CA LYS A 42 24.42 59.82 -3.93
C LYS A 42 23.48 58.81 -3.27
N ILE A 43 22.20 58.80 -3.64
CA ILE A 43 21.21 57.84 -3.15
C ILE A 43 21.62 56.41 -3.53
N THR A 44 22.06 56.18 -4.76
CA THR A 44 22.53 54.87 -5.25
C THR A 44 23.75 54.40 -4.47
N SER A 45 24.73 55.30 -4.22
CA SER A 45 25.91 55.00 -3.40
C SER A 45 25.53 54.61 -1.97
N LYS A 46 24.54 55.30 -1.37
CA LYS A 46 24.02 54.95 -0.03
C LYS A 46 23.25 53.62 -0.03
N LYS A 47 22.45 53.34 -1.06
CA LYS A 47 21.78 52.04 -1.23
C LYS A 47 22.80 50.90 -1.34
N GLN A 48 23.86 51.08 -2.13
CA GLN A 48 24.95 50.09 -2.22
C GLN A 48 25.67 49.88 -0.87
N ALA A 49 25.91 50.95 -0.11
CA ALA A 49 26.50 50.84 1.22
C ALA A 49 25.57 50.08 2.20
N MET A 50 24.26 50.31 2.11
CA MET A 50 23.25 49.58 2.90
C MET A 50 23.26 48.08 2.55
N THR A 51 23.25 47.73 1.26
CA THR A 51 23.36 46.33 0.82
C THR A 51 24.65 45.65 1.30
N LYS A 52 25.80 46.35 1.24
CA LYS A 52 27.07 45.82 1.78
C LYS A 52 27.00 45.58 3.29
N LEU A 53 26.29 46.42 4.03
CA LEU A 53 26.12 46.27 5.48
C LEU A 53 25.19 45.09 5.80
N GLU A 54 24.12 44.91 5.03
CA GLU A 54 23.24 43.75 5.12
C GLU A 54 24.02 42.44 4.88
N TRP A 55 24.81 42.37 3.81
CA TRP A 55 25.66 41.20 3.54
C TRP A 55 26.65 40.91 4.66
N LYS A 56 27.28 41.94 5.24
CA LYS A 56 28.17 41.78 6.40
C LYS A 56 27.41 41.23 7.60
N ARG A 57 26.23 41.79 7.90
CA ARG A 57 25.39 41.35 9.01
C ARG A 57 24.96 39.89 8.85
N ASP A 58 24.57 39.50 7.65
CA ASP A 58 24.14 38.13 7.37
C ASP A 58 25.32 37.15 7.42
N ALA A 59 26.51 37.57 6.98
CA ALA A 59 27.73 36.80 7.18
C ALA A 59 28.06 36.58 8.67
N TYR A 60 27.96 37.63 9.51
CA TYR A 60 28.18 37.51 10.96
C TYR A 60 27.15 36.60 11.64
N ARG A 61 25.88 36.69 11.24
CA ARG A 61 24.83 35.77 11.73
C ARG A 61 25.08 34.33 11.32
N SER A 62 25.49 34.11 10.07
CA SER A 62 25.83 32.76 9.59
C SER A 62 26.97 32.14 10.40
N ILE A 63 28.03 32.90 10.69
CA ILE A 63 29.15 32.42 11.52
C ILE A 63 28.68 32.18 12.96
N SER A 64 27.90 33.08 13.55
CA SER A 64 27.38 32.92 14.92
C SER A 64 26.53 31.67 15.06
N ASN A 65 25.63 31.42 14.11
CA ASN A 65 24.80 30.21 14.09
C ASN A 65 25.68 28.96 14.05
N LYS A 66 26.74 28.93 13.21
CA LYS A 66 27.68 27.79 13.17
C LYS A 66 28.41 27.56 14.49
N ILE A 67 28.74 28.62 15.23
CA ILE A 67 29.38 28.52 16.55
C ILE A 67 28.40 27.98 17.58
N ILE A 68 27.16 28.46 17.58
CA ILE A 68 26.09 27.95 18.45
C ILE A 68 25.82 26.48 18.14
N ASP A 69 25.72 26.11 16.86
CA ASP A 69 25.53 24.72 16.46
C ASP A 69 26.67 23.82 16.95
N LEU A 70 27.92 24.28 16.88
CA LEU A 70 29.07 23.53 17.40
C LEU A 70 28.96 23.34 18.92
N GLN A 71 28.62 24.41 19.64
CA GLN A 71 28.44 24.37 21.08
C GLN A 71 27.33 23.41 21.48
N ASP A 72 26.15 23.55 20.87
CA ASP A 72 24.95 22.81 21.21
C ASP A 72 25.10 21.33 20.86
N ASN A 73 25.76 20.99 19.75
CA ASN A 73 25.90 19.59 19.33
C ASN A 73 27.04 18.84 20.02
N TYR A 74 28.16 19.51 20.35
CA TYR A 74 29.39 18.82 20.75
C TYR A 74 29.97 19.26 22.10
N LEU A 75 29.66 20.44 22.60
CA LEU A 75 30.29 20.98 23.83
C LEU A 75 29.31 21.18 24.99
N SER A 76 28.00 21.11 24.73
CA SER A 76 26.95 21.09 25.76
C SER A 76 26.88 19.73 26.46
N TYR A 77 26.64 19.70 27.77
CA TYR A 77 26.53 18.46 28.54
C TYR A 77 25.27 17.64 28.20
N SER A 78 24.20 18.29 27.77
CA SER A 78 22.93 17.63 27.43
C SER A 78 22.90 17.09 26.00
N ALA A 79 23.93 17.35 25.19
CA ALA A 79 23.98 16.89 23.82
C ALA A 79 24.31 15.40 23.73
N THR A 80 23.57 14.65 22.91
CA THR A 80 23.82 13.21 22.69
C THR A 80 25.22 12.95 22.10
N LYS A 81 25.78 13.91 21.36
CA LYS A 81 27.13 13.85 20.77
C LYS A 81 28.16 14.67 21.54
N SER A 82 27.85 14.99 22.81
CA SER A 82 28.75 15.78 23.63
C SER A 82 30.08 15.07 23.81
N LEU A 83 31.16 15.77 23.50
CA LEU A 83 32.53 15.36 23.83
C LEU A 83 32.77 15.40 25.35
N LYS A 84 31.84 15.94 26.14
CA LYS A 84 31.89 15.92 27.61
C LYS A 84 31.13 14.74 28.22
N ASN A 85 30.36 13.99 27.43
CA ASN A 85 29.68 12.78 27.91
C ASN A 85 30.68 11.62 27.98
N SER A 86 30.80 10.97 29.15
CA SER A 86 31.64 9.79 29.34
C SER A 86 31.25 8.62 28.44
N ASP A 87 29.95 8.49 28.13
CA ASP A 87 29.43 7.40 27.30
C ASP A 87 29.95 7.48 25.85
N PHE A 88 30.32 8.68 25.39
CA PHE A 88 30.95 8.87 24.08
C PHE A 88 32.30 8.13 23.98
N PHE A 89 33.00 7.99 25.09
CA PHE A 89 34.29 7.28 25.18
C PHE A 89 34.16 5.85 25.72
N ALA A 90 32.93 5.38 25.99
CA ALA A 90 32.70 4.02 26.41
C ALA A 90 33.01 3.04 25.25
N LYS A 91 33.43 1.82 25.61
CA LYS A 91 33.71 0.77 24.63
C LYS A 91 32.42 0.42 23.87
N ASN A 92 32.44 0.52 22.55
CA ASN A 92 31.24 0.34 21.71
C ASN A 92 31.27 -0.91 20.82
N GLN A 93 32.37 -1.68 20.85
CA GLN A 93 32.49 -2.94 20.14
C GLN A 93 32.62 -4.09 21.13
N VAL A 94 31.71 -5.04 21.01
CA VAL A 94 31.76 -6.31 21.72
C VAL A 94 32.30 -7.35 20.74
N SER A 95 33.52 -7.81 20.97
CA SER A 95 34.11 -8.92 20.21
C SER A 95 34.19 -10.16 21.09
N VAL A 96 33.89 -11.32 20.50
CA VAL A 96 34.01 -12.61 21.20
C VAL A 96 35.48 -13.02 21.18
N GLN A 97 36.05 -13.24 22.36
CA GLN A 97 37.42 -13.75 22.50
C GLN A 97 37.38 -15.27 22.73
N GLY A 98 38.19 -16.02 21.99
CA GLY A 98 38.25 -17.47 22.05
C GLY A 98 38.75 -18.09 20.75
N ASP A 99 38.67 -19.42 20.67
CA ASP A 99 39.08 -20.18 19.48
C ASP A 99 38.20 -19.80 18.25
N PRO A 100 38.80 -19.34 17.13
CA PRO A 100 38.09 -18.97 15.89
C PRO A 100 37.12 -20.03 15.37
N ASP A 101 37.37 -21.30 15.64
CA ASP A 101 36.52 -22.38 15.15
C ASP A 101 35.15 -22.41 15.81
N TYR A 102 35.01 -21.82 17.00
CA TYR A 102 33.75 -21.74 17.74
C TYR A 102 33.18 -20.32 17.80
N THR A 103 34.04 -19.30 17.87
CA THR A 103 33.58 -17.91 17.99
C THR A 103 32.80 -17.41 16.77
N LYS A 104 33.00 -18.00 15.58
CA LYS A 104 32.24 -17.68 14.34
C LYS A 104 30.74 -17.93 14.42
N TYR A 105 30.28 -18.70 15.41
CA TYR A 105 28.85 -19.05 15.59
C TYR A 105 28.16 -18.20 16.67
N ILE A 106 28.88 -17.30 17.33
CA ILE A 106 28.38 -16.53 18.47
C ILE A 106 28.56 -15.05 18.20
N SER A 107 27.49 -14.26 18.37
CA SER A 107 27.54 -12.80 18.36
C SER A 107 26.85 -12.26 19.61
N ALA A 108 27.41 -11.24 20.23
CA ALA A 108 26.83 -10.57 21.39
C ALA A 108 26.81 -9.05 21.20
N THR A 109 25.76 -8.41 21.70
CA THR A 109 25.60 -6.95 21.71
C THR A 109 25.07 -6.52 23.06
N GLY A 110 25.56 -5.41 23.62
CA GLY A 110 25.09 -4.93 24.92
C GLY A 110 25.99 -3.84 25.50
N ASN A 111 25.69 -3.42 26.72
CA ASN A 111 26.51 -2.44 27.44
C ASN A 111 27.91 -3.00 27.74
N ALA A 112 28.94 -2.17 27.61
CA ALA A 112 30.35 -2.56 27.77
C ALA A 112 30.63 -3.27 29.10
N ASP A 113 30.08 -2.74 30.20
CA ASP A 113 30.30 -3.29 31.55
C ASP A 113 29.69 -4.68 31.69
N THR A 114 28.51 -4.89 31.12
CA THR A 114 27.82 -6.19 31.15
C THR A 114 28.51 -7.21 30.24
N ALA A 115 28.91 -6.80 29.03
CA ALA A 115 29.55 -7.67 28.06
C ALA A 115 30.89 -8.23 28.58
N SER A 116 31.63 -7.44 29.37
CA SER A 116 32.91 -7.87 29.96
C SER A 116 32.79 -9.01 30.98
N ARG A 117 31.57 -9.28 31.48
CA ARG A 117 31.31 -10.26 32.55
C ARG A 117 30.66 -11.55 32.03
N VAL A 118 30.39 -11.66 30.74
CA VAL A 118 29.72 -12.81 30.14
C VAL A 118 30.75 -13.76 29.55
N SER A 119 30.68 -15.04 29.93
CA SER A 119 31.46 -16.13 29.34
C SER A 119 30.53 -17.23 28.87
N VAL A 120 30.74 -17.71 27.64
CA VAL A 120 29.95 -18.80 27.05
C VAL A 120 30.82 -20.05 27.04
N LEU A 121 30.49 -21.01 27.91
CA LEU A 121 31.22 -22.28 28.01
C LEU A 121 30.97 -23.22 26.82
N GLY A 122 29.81 -23.12 26.18
CA GLY A 122 29.45 -23.90 25.00
C GLY A 122 27.97 -23.81 24.66
N VAL A 123 27.62 -24.05 23.40
CA VAL A 123 26.23 -24.10 22.92
C VAL A 123 25.86 -25.55 22.63
N LYS A 124 25.04 -26.16 23.49
CA LYS A 124 24.63 -27.57 23.35
C LYS A 124 23.54 -27.77 22.28
N GLN A 125 22.54 -26.90 22.26
CA GLN A 125 21.43 -26.95 21.30
C GLN A 125 20.84 -25.55 21.10
N LEU A 126 20.34 -25.28 19.90
CA LEU A 126 19.58 -24.05 19.62
C LEU A 126 18.13 -24.22 20.10
N ALA A 127 17.55 -23.14 20.62
CA ALA A 127 16.12 -23.10 20.86
C ALA A 127 15.37 -23.21 19.51
N THR A 128 14.36 -24.08 19.46
CA THR A 128 13.51 -24.27 18.28
C THR A 128 12.05 -24.10 18.66
N SER A 129 11.27 -23.47 17.80
CA SER A 129 9.83 -23.30 18.01
C SER A 129 9.11 -24.63 17.78
N ALA A 130 8.08 -24.91 18.59
CA ALA A 130 7.21 -26.06 18.35
C ALA A 130 6.51 -25.92 16.99
N THR A 131 6.52 -26.98 16.18
CA THR A 131 5.80 -27.02 14.90
C THR A 131 4.91 -28.26 14.83
N LEU A 132 3.67 -28.07 14.34
CA LEU A 132 2.71 -29.14 14.09
C LEU A 132 2.66 -29.40 12.59
N THR A 133 2.84 -30.67 12.22
CA THR A 133 2.76 -31.13 10.83
C THR A 133 1.76 -32.29 10.78
N SER A 134 0.85 -32.27 9.80
CA SER A 134 -0.09 -33.36 9.60
C SER A 134 0.65 -34.60 9.06
N GLY A 135 0.38 -35.78 9.63
CA GLY A 135 0.95 -37.04 9.15
C GLY A 135 0.57 -37.38 7.70
N GLU A 136 -0.60 -36.94 7.24
CA GLU A 136 -1.10 -37.15 5.87
C GLU A 136 -0.50 -36.15 4.86
N LYS A 137 -0.26 -34.91 5.29
CA LYS A 137 0.22 -33.84 4.39
C LYS A 137 1.74 -33.74 4.32
N GLY A 138 2.44 -34.08 5.40
CA GLY A 138 3.89 -33.89 5.52
C GLY A 138 4.32 -32.43 5.28
N ALA A 139 5.56 -32.24 4.85
CA ALA A 139 6.08 -30.95 4.40
C ALA A 139 5.99 -30.84 2.86
N SER A 140 4.75 -30.80 2.34
CA SER A 140 4.45 -30.79 0.91
C SER A 140 4.67 -29.43 0.26
N SER A 141 4.82 -29.40 -1.06
CA SER A 141 4.76 -28.15 -1.82
C SER A 141 3.41 -27.43 -1.60
N ILE A 142 3.43 -26.11 -1.71
CA ILE A 142 2.22 -25.28 -1.78
C ILE A 142 1.84 -25.15 -3.25
N THR A 143 0.68 -25.64 -3.64
CA THR A 143 0.15 -25.51 -5.00
C THR A 143 -0.87 -24.39 -5.06
N LEU A 144 -0.69 -23.44 -5.98
CA LEU A 144 -1.66 -22.39 -6.29
C LEU A 144 -2.51 -22.83 -7.49
N GLY A 145 -3.65 -23.46 -7.20
CA GLY A 145 -4.49 -24.11 -8.22
C GLY A 145 -5.18 -23.17 -9.22
N GLY A 146 -5.13 -21.84 -9.00
CA GLY A 146 -5.74 -20.86 -9.90
C GLY A 146 -4.82 -20.42 -11.05
N ILE A 147 -3.58 -20.88 -11.10
CA ILE A 147 -2.55 -20.40 -12.03
C ILE A 147 -1.75 -21.57 -12.61
N SER A 148 -1.72 -21.64 -13.94
CA SER A 148 -1.06 -22.67 -14.74
C SER A 148 -0.70 -22.11 -16.12
N ALA A 149 -0.03 -22.91 -16.95
CA ALA A 149 0.28 -22.55 -18.33
C ALA A 149 -0.98 -22.22 -19.14
N SER A 150 -2.01 -23.08 -19.08
CA SER A 150 -3.27 -22.85 -19.80
C SER A 150 -4.02 -21.62 -19.28
N ASN A 151 -3.94 -21.34 -17.97
CA ASN A 151 -4.55 -20.13 -17.41
C ASN A 151 -3.86 -18.85 -17.90
N PHE A 152 -2.54 -18.86 -18.09
CA PHE A 152 -1.84 -17.69 -18.65
C PHE A 152 -2.32 -17.33 -20.06
N GLU A 153 -2.75 -18.33 -20.84
CA GLU A 153 -3.22 -18.13 -22.21
C GLU A 153 -4.72 -17.81 -22.28
N THR A 154 -5.54 -18.46 -21.44
CA THR A 154 -7.01 -18.47 -21.61
C THR A 154 -7.78 -17.80 -20.48
N LYS A 155 -7.19 -17.70 -19.27
CA LYS A 155 -7.93 -17.20 -18.09
C LYS A 155 -8.08 -15.69 -18.18
N LYS A 156 -9.32 -15.24 -18.13
CA LYS A 156 -9.68 -13.84 -17.87
C LYS A 156 -9.98 -13.67 -16.39
N VAL A 157 -9.36 -12.67 -15.77
CA VAL A 157 -9.67 -12.25 -14.42
C VAL A 157 -10.70 -11.14 -14.49
N LYS A 158 -11.79 -11.32 -13.74
CA LYS A 158 -12.82 -10.31 -13.55
C LYS A 158 -12.42 -9.43 -12.37
N THR A 159 -12.55 -8.13 -12.54
CA THR A 159 -12.41 -7.14 -11.48
C THR A 159 -13.61 -6.22 -11.48
N SER A 160 -14.03 -5.76 -10.31
CA SER A 160 -15.08 -4.75 -10.20
C SER A 160 -14.49 -3.41 -9.79
N ASN A 161 -15.00 -2.34 -10.38
CA ASN A 161 -14.72 -0.96 -9.97
C ASN A 161 -15.77 -0.41 -8.99
N LEU A 162 -16.68 -1.24 -8.46
CA LEU A 162 -17.73 -0.79 -7.52
C LEU A 162 -17.22 -0.75 -6.07
N SER A 163 -16.37 -1.69 -5.66
CA SER A 163 -15.83 -1.75 -4.30
C SER A 163 -15.10 -0.44 -3.93
N GLY A 164 -15.41 0.11 -2.75
CA GLY A 164 -14.86 1.38 -2.24
C GLY A 164 -15.45 2.64 -2.86
N THR A 165 -16.31 2.54 -3.89
CA THR A 165 -17.03 3.69 -4.44
C THR A 165 -18.15 4.15 -3.53
N LYS A 166 -18.71 5.33 -3.79
CA LYS A 166 -19.66 6.00 -2.91
C LYS A 166 -20.93 6.41 -3.66
N LEU A 167 -22.06 6.23 -3.00
CA LEU A 167 -23.32 6.92 -3.29
C LEU A 167 -23.59 7.93 -2.19
N THR A 168 -23.66 9.21 -2.55
CA THR A 168 -23.99 10.28 -1.63
C THR A 168 -25.44 10.68 -1.85
N PHE A 169 -26.21 10.73 -0.76
CA PHE A 169 -27.61 11.09 -0.72
C PHE A 169 -27.76 12.41 0.02
N GLY A 170 -28.72 13.20 -0.42
CA GLY A 170 -28.96 14.51 0.17
C GLY A 170 -30.16 15.20 -0.44
N THR A 171 -30.40 16.44 -0.03
CA THR A 171 -31.46 17.28 -0.58
C THR A 171 -30.87 18.28 -1.57
N TYR A 172 -31.62 18.56 -2.65
CA TYR A 172 -31.25 19.57 -3.64
C TYR A 172 -32.26 20.73 -3.61
N SER A 173 -31.77 21.93 -3.32
CA SER A 173 -32.58 23.16 -3.41
C SER A 173 -32.53 23.69 -4.85
N ILE A 174 -33.68 23.71 -5.53
CA ILE A 174 -33.81 24.26 -6.89
C ILE A 174 -33.52 25.76 -6.90
N THR A 175 -34.00 26.48 -5.87
CA THR A 175 -33.83 27.93 -5.72
C THR A 175 -32.36 28.31 -5.54
N ASP A 176 -31.67 27.60 -4.64
CA ASP A 176 -30.28 27.91 -4.28
C ASP A 176 -29.27 27.16 -5.16
N LYS A 177 -29.75 26.27 -6.04
CA LYS A 177 -28.96 25.34 -6.85
C LYS A 177 -27.89 24.61 -6.02
N LYS A 178 -28.27 24.19 -4.82
CA LYS A 178 -27.34 23.67 -3.81
C LYS A 178 -27.73 22.28 -3.35
N PHE A 179 -26.77 21.37 -3.41
CA PHE A 179 -26.85 20.05 -2.80
C PHE A 179 -26.41 20.09 -1.32
N THR A 180 -27.19 19.51 -0.43
CA THR A 180 -26.87 19.33 0.98
C THR A 180 -26.81 17.84 1.31
N GLU A 181 -25.61 17.34 1.64
CA GLU A 181 -25.39 15.93 1.97
C GLU A 181 -26.09 15.53 3.27
N GLU A 182 -26.76 14.38 3.24
CA GLU A 182 -27.41 13.77 4.41
C GLU A 182 -26.77 12.45 4.80
N ALA A 183 -26.40 11.62 3.83
CA ALA A 183 -25.78 10.34 4.08
C ALA A 183 -24.92 9.88 2.90
N THR A 184 -23.87 9.13 3.18
CA THR A 184 -23.02 8.54 2.14
C THR A 184 -22.85 7.05 2.40
N PHE A 185 -23.27 6.23 1.43
CA PHE A 185 -23.04 4.79 1.42
C PHE A 185 -21.75 4.49 0.66
N THR A 186 -20.80 3.83 1.33
CA THR A 186 -19.57 3.34 0.69
C THR A 186 -19.71 1.85 0.45
N PHE A 187 -19.56 1.40 -0.79
CA PHE A 187 -19.61 -0.02 -1.15
C PHE A 187 -18.48 -0.77 -0.45
N PRO A 188 -18.77 -1.61 0.56
CA PRO A 188 -17.74 -2.17 1.42
C PRO A 188 -17.11 -3.43 0.81
N THR A 189 -15.88 -3.75 1.21
CA THR A 189 -15.25 -5.04 0.85
C THR A 189 -15.82 -6.21 1.67
N SER A 190 -16.32 -5.92 2.87
CA SER A 190 -16.98 -6.88 3.75
C SER A 190 -17.91 -6.17 4.72
N TYR A 191 -18.86 -6.90 5.29
CA TYR A 191 -19.75 -6.42 6.36
C TYR A 191 -19.83 -7.44 7.49
N GLU A 192 -20.24 -6.98 8.67
CA GLU A 192 -20.52 -7.85 9.80
C GLU A 192 -21.99 -8.28 9.78
N LYS A 193 -22.21 -9.58 9.59
CA LYS A 193 -23.52 -10.20 9.68
C LYS A 193 -23.75 -10.63 11.13
N LYS A 194 -24.81 -10.11 11.74
CA LYS A 194 -25.26 -10.58 13.06
C LYS A 194 -25.96 -11.93 12.90
N LEU A 195 -25.53 -12.90 13.68
CA LEU A 195 -26.12 -14.24 13.79
C LEU A 195 -26.86 -14.37 15.13
N ASP A 196 -27.71 -15.39 15.22
CA ASP A 196 -28.43 -15.69 16.45
C ASP A 196 -27.48 -15.90 17.64
N GLY A 197 -27.90 -15.40 18.81
CA GLY A 197 -27.13 -15.51 20.05
C GLY A 197 -25.97 -14.51 20.18
N GLY A 198 -25.98 -13.40 19.42
CA GLY A 198 -25.03 -12.30 19.57
C GLY A 198 -23.66 -12.54 18.93
N LYS A 199 -23.53 -13.56 18.09
CA LYS A 199 -22.33 -13.81 17.29
C LYS A 199 -22.32 -12.93 16.04
N THR A 200 -21.14 -12.56 15.57
CA THR A 200 -20.95 -11.87 14.30
C THR A 200 -20.11 -12.72 13.35
N GLU A 201 -20.46 -12.69 12.07
CA GLU A 201 -19.69 -13.28 10.98
C GLU A 201 -19.26 -12.18 10.02
N THR A 202 -17.98 -12.13 9.67
CA THR A 202 -17.49 -11.22 8.63
C THR A 202 -17.75 -11.84 7.26
N VAL A 203 -18.64 -11.23 6.48
CA VAL A 203 -18.97 -11.67 5.12
C VAL A 203 -18.25 -10.78 4.12
N THR A 204 -17.39 -11.36 3.29
CA THR A 204 -16.74 -10.67 2.16
C THR A 204 -17.67 -10.60 0.96
N ILE A 205 -17.74 -9.45 0.29
CA ILE A 205 -18.60 -9.24 -0.88
C ILE A 205 -17.80 -9.54 -2.16
N ASP A 206 -18.35 -10.37 -3.03
CA ASP A 206 -17.79 -10.62 -4.37
C ASP A 206 -18.57 -9.83 -5.43
N TYR A 207 -18.03 -8.68 -5.81
CA TYR A 207 -18.60 -7.81 -6.85
C TYR A 207 -18.43 -8.33 -8.28
N THR A 208 -17.78 -9.47 -8.47
CA THR A 208 -17.50 -10.08 -9.78
C THR A 208 -18.35 -11.32 -10.06
N ALA A 209 -19.35 -11.57 -9.21
CA ALA A 209 -20.30 -12.66 -9.30
C ALA A 209 -20.90 -12.83 -10.72
N SER A 210 -21.17 -14.08 -11.09
CA SER A 210 -21.90 -14.40 -12.32
C SER A 210 -23.34 -13.88 -12.27
N SER A 211 -24.01 -13.80 -13.43
CA SER A 211 -25.40 -13.34 -13.55
C SER A 211 -26.33 -14.06 -12.58
N ASP A 212 -26.22 -15.39 -12.49
CA ASP A 212 -27.00 -16.25 -11.58
C ASP A 212 -26.75 -15.93 -10.09
N ASN A 213 -25.65 -15.25 -9.77
CA ASN A 213 -25.25 -14.89 -8.42
C ASN A 213 -25.38 -13.38 -8.14
N LEU A 214 -25.86 -12.56 -9.08
CA LEU A 214 -26.12 -11.13 -8.83
C LEU A 214 -27.20 -10.93 -7.77
N VAL A 215 -28.14 -11.87 -7.64
CA VAL A 215 -29.12 -11.88 -6.55
C VAL A 215 -28.42 -11.92 -5.20
N ASN A 216 -27.41 -12.80 -5.04
CA ASN A 216 -26.62 -12.89 -3.81
C ASN A 216 -25.84 -11.60 -3.53
N LEU A 217 -25.30 -10.95 -4.56
CA LEU A 217 -24.64 -9.65 -4.41
C LEU A 217 -25.62 -8.59 -3.88
N VAL A 218 -26.81 -8.48 -4.48
CA VAL A 218 -27.84 -7.53 -4.03
C VAL A 218 -28.32 -7.84 -2.60
N THR A 219 -28.46 -9.13 -2.24
CA THR A 219 -28.72 -9.53 -0.85
C THR A 219 -27.63 -9.05 0.09
N GLN A 220 -26.35 -9.27 -0.24
CA GLN A 220 -25.22 -8.82 0.58
C GLN A 220 -25.14 -7.30 0.71
N LEU A 221 -25.43 -6.56 -0.37
CA LEU A 221 -25.46 -5.09 -0.34
C LEU A 221 -26.58 -4.57 0.57
N ASN A 222 -27.75 -5.21 0.55
CA ASN A 222 -28.86 -4.85 1.44
C ASN A 222 -28.56 -5.22 2.90
N GLU A 223 -27.96 -6.38 3.17
CA GLU A 223 -27.49 -6.73 4.52
C GLU A 223 -26.43 -5.71 5.03
N ALA A 224 -25.54 -5.23 4.14
CA ALA A 224 -24.58 -4.18 4.47
C ALA A 224 -25.27 -2.83 4.78
N LEU A 225 -26.30 -2.45 4.03
CA LEU A 225 -27.11 -1.25 4.29
C LEU A 225 -27.84 -1.33 5.65
N ASP A 226 -28.46 -2.46 5.94
CA ASP A 226 -29.17 -2.71 7.20
C ASP A 226 -28.22 -2.68 8.40
N SER A 227 -27.00 -3.21 8.25
CA SER A 227 -25.98 -3.17 9.31
C SER A 227 -25.64 -1.75 9.78
N GLN A 228 -25.86 -0.76 8.90
CA GLN A 228 -25.61 0.66 9.16
C GLN A 228 -26.88 1.45 9.52
N GLY A 229 -28.08 0.84 9.46
CA GLY A 229 -29.35 1.56 9.62
C GLY A 229 -29.51 2.72 8.63
N PHE A 230 -28.96 2.56 7.41
CA PHE A 230 -28.72 3.67 6.49
C PHE A 230 -30.03 4.38 6.11
N LEU A 231 -30.17 5.67 6.47
CA LEU A 231 -31.37 6.50 6.27
C LEU A 231 -32.69 5.93 6.85
N GLY A 232 -32.62 4.87 7.66
CA GLY A 232 -33.79 4.13 8.13
C GLY A 232 -34.00 4.17 9.64
N LYS A 233 -35.10 3.55 10.08
CA LYS A 233 -35.51 3.41 11.48
C LYS A 233 -35.46 1.93 11.89
N ASP A 234 -35.51 1.66 13.20
CA ASP A 234 -35.66 0.31 13.76
C ASP A 234 -34.59 -0.71 13.31
N GLY A 235 -33.37 -0.24 13.05
CA GLY A 235 -32.25 -1.08 12.63
C GLY A 235 -32.36 -1.63 11.20
N LYS A 236 -33.25 -1.07 10.37
CA LYS A 236 -33.38 -1.35 8.94
C LYS A 236 -32.97 -0.14 8.12
N SER A 237 -32.51 -0.36 6.89
CA SER A 237 -32.23 0.74 5.96
C SER A 237 -33.51 1.30 5.37
N GLY A 238 -33.52 2.63 5.17
CA GLY A 238 -34.60 3.33 4.49
C GLY A 238 -34.56 3.15 2.96
N ILE A 239 -33.46 2.63 2.43
CA ILE A 239 -33.23 2.43 1.00
C ILE A 239 -32.88 0.97 0.75
N GLN A 240 -33.21 0.46 -0.42
CA GLN A 240 -32.92 -0.91 -0.83
C GLN A 240 -32.43 -0.98 -2.27
N PHE A 241 -31.42 -1.82 -2.51
CA PHE A 241 -31.01 -2.24 -3.85
C PHE A 241 -31.90 -3.37 -4.36
N GLU A 242 -32.30 -3.28 -5.62
CA GLU A 242 -33.11 -4.29 -6.31
C GLU A 242 -32.46 -4.71 -7.61
N LEU A 243 -32.53 -6.01 -7.93
CA LEU A 243 -32.10 -6.52 -9.22
C LEU A 243 -33.32 -6.61 -10.15
N VAL A 244 -33.31 -5.84 -11.24
CA VAL A 244 -34.32 -5.92 -12.30
C VAL A 244 -33.61 -6.28 -13.60
N GLY A 245 -33.77 -7.52 -14.05
CA GLY A 245 -32.92 -8.08 -15.10
C GLY A 245 -31.46 -8.11 -14.64
N ASP A 246 -30.57 -7.43 -15.37
CA ASP A 246 -29.14 -7.27 -15.02
C ASP A 246 -28.81 -5.88 -14.47
N GLU A 247 -29.82 -5.08 -14.09
CA GLU A 247 -29.65 -3.72 -13.56
C GLU A 247 -29.86 -3.66 -12.05
N ILE A 248 -28.99 -2.90 -11.37
CA ILE A 248 -29.19 -2.56 -9.97
C ILE A 248 -29.98 -1.24 -9.89
N LYS A 249 -31.17 -1.34 -9.31
CA LYS A 249 -32.10 -0.24 -9.03
C LYS A 249 -32.10 0.09 -7.54
N ILE A 250 -32.57 1.29 -7.22
CA ILE A 250 -32.67 1.80 -5.85
C ILE A 250 -34.12 2.19 -5.57
N ARG A 251 -34.69 1.72 -4.46
CA ARG A 251 -36.03 2.14 -4.00
C ARG A 251 -36.03 2.52 -2.53
N GLN A 252 -37.02 3.30 -2.12
CA GLN A 252 -37.31 3.57 -0.71
C GLN A 252 -38.02 2.38 -0.05
N THR A 253 -37.82 2.22 1.25
CA THR A 253 -38.52 1.24 2.09
C THR A 253 -39.46 1.94 3.07
N ASP A 254 -40.39 1.19 3.68
CA ASP A 254 -41.28 1.73 4.72
C ASP A 254 -40.54 2.19 5.98
N SER A 255 -39.27 1.77 6.15
CA SER A 255 -38.41 2.17 7.25
C SER A 255 -37.72 3.52 7.02
N ILE A 256 -37.94 4.20 5.89
CA ILE A 256 -37.31 5.49 5.55
C ILE A 256 -37.63 6.58 6.59
N THR A 257 -36.62 7.36 6.94
CA THR A 257 -36.79 8.56 7.78
C THR A 257 -37.42 9.72 7.01
N ASP A 258 -38.02 10.68 7.71
CA ASP A 258 -38.62 11.84 7.04
C ASP A 258 -37.59 12.68 6.27
N LYS A 259 -36.32 12.68 6.72
CA LYS A 259 -35.18 13.24 5.99
C LYS A 259 -34.93 12.49 4.67
N GLY A 260 -34.93 11.16 4.73
CA GLY A 260 -34.67 10.29 3.58
C GLY A 260 -35.74 10.31 2.47
N LYS A 261 -36.99 10.71 2.76
CA LYS A 261 -38.09 10.70 1.78
C LYS A 261 -37.86 11.61 0.57
N SER A 262 -37.19 12.74 0.78
CA SER A 262 -36.87 13.73 -0.26
C SER A 262 -35.43 13.64 -0.77
N CYS A 263 -34.71 12.57 -0.41
CA CYS A 263 -33.32 12.42 -0.83
C CYS A 263 -33.19 12.14 -2.33
N VAL A 264 -32.22 12.80 -2.93
CA VAL A 264 -31.70 12.56 -4.27
C VAL A 264 -30.24 12.07 -4.17
N ILE A 265 -29.77 11.41 -5.21
CA ILE A 265 -28.37 10.95 -5.31
C ILE A 265 -27.53 12.10 -5.87
N ARG A 266 -26.37 12.38 -5.27
CA ARG A 266 -25.46 13.41 -5.79
C ARG A 266 -24.87 12.96 -7.13
N GLU A 267 -24.90 13.82 -8.14
CA GLU A 267 -24.36 13.53 -9.49
C GLU A 267 -22.86 13.15 -9.48
N THR A 268 -22.10 13.69 -8.54
CA THR A 268 -20.66 13.40 -8.40
C THR A 268 -20.36 12.11 -7.62
N SER A 269 -21.38 11.29 -7.33
CA SER A 269 -21.21 10.00 -6.65
C SER A 269 -20.37 9.04 -7.50
N SER A 270 -19.24 8.59 -6.96
CA SER A 270 -18.27 7.78 -7.71
C SER A 270 -18.79 6.40 -8.13
N ALA A 271 -19.84 5.90 -7.48
CA ALA A 271 -20.44 4.61 -7.80
C ALA A 271 -21.35 4.64 -9.05
N LEU A 272 -21.82 5.83 -9.48
CA LEU A 272 -22.86 5.94 -10.51
C LEU A 272 -22.49 5.24 -11.81
N LYS A 273 -21.27 5.50 -12.30
CA LYS A 273 -20.75 4.87 -13.52
C LYS A 273 -20.68 3.35 -13.38
N SER A 274 -20.22 2.85 -12.23
CA SER A 274 -20.14 1.41 -11.94
C SER A 274 -21.53 0.77 -11.83
N LEU A 275 -22.55 1.52 -11.42
CA LEU A 275 -23.94 1.08 -11.39
C LEU A 275 -24.67 1.26 -12.73
N GLY A 276 -23.95 1.63 -13.78
CA GLY A 276 -24.46 1.75 -15.14
C GLY A 276 -25.08 3.10 -15.48
N PHE A 277 -25.08 4.05 -14.55
CA PHE A 277 -25.61 5.39 -14.75
C PHE A 277 -24.53 6.31 -15.36
N ASN A 278 -24.86 6.98 -16.47
CA ASN A 278 -23.96 7.92 -17.13
C ASN A 278 -24.49 9.33 -16.97
N SER A 279 -23.77 10.19 -16.26
CA SER A 279 -24.25 11.52 -15.88
C SER A 279 -24.39 12.52 -17.04
N GLY A 280 -23.86 12.19 -18.23
CA GLY A 280 -24.01 13.02 -19.42
C GLY A 280 -23.69 14.51 -19.16
N ASN A 281 -24.48 15.41 -19.75
CA ASN A 281 -24.50 16.83 -19.40
C ASN A 281 -25.71 17.12 -18.49
N MET A 282 -25.60 16.76 -17.21
CA MET A 282 -26.62 17.14 -16.23
C MET A 282 -26.55 18.62 -15.88
N ASN A 283 -27.73 19.23 -15.73
CA ASN A 283 -27.88 20.64 -15.35
C ASN A 283 -28.17 20.84 -13.85
N GLN A 284 -28.13 19.76 -13.06
CA GLN A 284 -28.41 19.75 -11.62
C GLN A 284 -27.54 18.73 -10.88
N ASP A 285 -27.26 19.00 -9.61
CA ASP A 285 -26.36 18.18 -8.77
C ASP A 285 -27.05 16.97 -8.11
N GLY A 286 -28.37 16.82 -8.29
CA GLY A 286 -29.19 15.79 -7.68
C GLY A 286 -29.95 14.95 -8.70
N ILE A 287 -29.82 13.63 -8.59
CA ILE A 287 -30.46 12.62 -9.44
C ILE A 287 -31.61 12.01 -8.62
N SER A 288 -32.83 12.07 -9.14
CA SER A 288 -33.97 11.39 -8.49
C SER A 288 -33.83 9.87 -8.57
N PHE A 289 -34.52 9.12 -7.71
CA PHE A 289 -34.49 7.65 -7.80
C PHE A 289 -35.13 7.15 -9.09
N ASP A 290 -36.17 7.82 -9.59
CA ASP A 290 -36.78 7.47 -10.88
C ASP A 290 -35.79 7.65 -12.03
N GLU A 291 -35.09 8.78 -12.07
CA GLU A 291 -34.04 9.06 -13.06
C GLU A 291 -32.86 8.08 -12.97
N PHE A 292 -32.44 7.72 -11.75
CA PHE A 292 -31.41 6.69 -11.57
C PHE A 292 -31.88 5.30 -12.04
N ASN A 293 -33.18 5.02 -11.93
CA ASN A 293 -33.78 3.72 -12.26
C ASN A 293 -34.24 3.61 -13.71
N GLU A 294 -34.07 4.66 -14.52
CA GLU A 294 -34.27 4.59 -15.97
C GLU A 294 -33.35 3.51 -16.58
N PRO A 295 -33.82 2.83 -17.66
CA PRO A 295 -33.04 1.79 -18.33
C PRO A 295 -31.63 2.26 -18.70
N LYS A 296 -30.63 1.45 -18.37
CA LYS A 296 -29.22 1.84 -18.49
C LYS A 296 -28.35 0.63 -18.85
N SER A 297 -27.03 0.83 -18.87
CA SER A 297 -26.12 -0.29 -19.12
C SER A 297 -26.24 -1.33 -17.99
N SER A 298 -26.22 -2.62 -18.34
CA SER A 298 -26.21 -3.71 -17.35
C SER A 298 -25.10 -3.52 -16.32
N PHE A 299 -25.32 -3.97 -15.08
CA PHE A 299 -24.32 -3.91 -14.02
C PHE A 299 -23.00 -4.55 -14.46
N LYS A 300 -23.04 -5.67 -15.18
CA LYS A 300 -21.83 -6.34 -15.67
C LYS A 300 -21.05 -5.46 -16.64
N ALA A 301 -21.72 -4.82 -17.61
CA ALA A 301 -21.06 -3.96 -18.58
C ALA A 301 -20.46 -2.70 -17.93
N ALA A 302 -21.10 -2.21 -16.87
CA ALA A 302 -20.71 -1.00 -16.18
C ALA A 302 -19.63 -1.21 -15.11
N ALA A 303 -19.76 -2.28 -14.32
CA ALA A 303 -18.97 -2.52 -13.13
C ALA A 303 -17.80 -3.48 -13.33
N ILE A 304 -17.94 -4.44 -14.26
CA ILE A 304 -17.02 -5.57 -14.36
C ILE A 304 -16.09 -5.39 -15.56
N THR A 305 -14.80 -5.37 -15.28
CA THR A 305 -13.75 -5.43 -16.30
C THR A 305 -13.15 -6.82 -16.36
N GLU A 306 -12.97 -7.33 -17.59
CA GLU A 306 -12.29 -8.60 -17.83
C GLU A 306 -10.94 -8.33 -18.49
N GLN A 307 -9.88 -8.92 -17.94
CA GLN A 307 -8.52 -8.78 -18.50
C GLN A 307 -7.74 -10.10 -18.41
N PRO A 308 -6.75 -10.31 -19.28
CA PRO A 308 -5.88 -11.50 -19.19
C PRO A 308 -5.20 -11.60 -17.83
N LEU A 309 -4.97 -12.82 -17.35
CA LEU A 309 -4.30 -13.08 -16.07
C LEU A 309 -2.95 -12.36 -15.97
N SER A 310 -2.11 -12.42 -17.01
CA SER A 310 -0.80 -11.75 -17.03
C SER A 310 -0.90 -10.24 -16.83
N THR A 311 -1.90 -9.59 -17.44
CA THR A 311 -2.15 -8.15 -17.25
C THR A 311 -2.60 -7.86 -15.82
N TYR A 312 -3.51 -8.68 -15.27
CA TYR A 312 -4.02 -8.50 -13.92
C TYR A 312 -2.92 -8.63 -12.84
N LEU A 313 -1.96 -9.53 -13.03
CA LEU A 313 -0.89 -9.79 -12.05
C LEU A 313 0.21 -8.70 -12.03
N LYS A 314 0.22 -7.75 -12.98
CA LYS A 314 1.17 -6.63 -13.00
C LYS A 314 0.99 -5.72 -11.78
N GLY A 315 2.10 -5.41 -11.12
CA GLY A 315 2.14 -4.59 -9.91
C GLY A 315 1.48 -5.24 -8.68
N LYS A 316 1.01 -6.49 -8.79
CA LYS A 316 0.39 -7.24 -7.68
C LYS A 316 1.46 -8.01 -6.91
N SER A 317 1.29 -8.12 -5.61
CA SER A 317 2.21 -8.84 -4.72
C SER A 317 1.48 -9.92 -3.93
N ILE A 318 2.22 -10.96 -3.58
CA ILE A 318 1.83 -11.95 -2.57
C ILE A 318 2.74 -11.80 -1.35
N SER A 319 2.22 -12.12 -0.18
CA SER A 319 3.03 -12.23 1.02
C SER A 319 3.57 -13.65 1.13
N VAL A 320 4.89 -13.79 1.20
CA VAL A 320 5.57 -15.08 1.36
C VAL A 320 6.29 -15.05 2.70
N SER A 321 6.00 -16.03 3.56
CA SER A 321 6.67 -16.21 4.84
C SER A 321 7.52 -17.47 4.82
N TYR A 322 8.81 -17.35 5.12
CA TYR A 322 9.75 -18.47 5.18
C TYR A 322 10.69 -18.31 6.37
N GLY A 323 10.77 -19.33 7.22
CA GLY A 323 11.69 -19.33 8.37
C GLY A 323 11.44 -18.18 9.36
N GLY A 324 10.19 -17.76 9.52
CA GLY A 324 9.79 -16.66 10.42
C GLY A 324 9.93 -15.26 9.84
N GLN A 325 10.46 -15.11 8.62
CA GLN A 325 10.51 -13.83 7.91
C GLN A 325 9.40 -13.76 6.87
N THR A 326 8.64 -12.67 6.85
CA THR A 326 7.60 -12.41 5.85
C THR A 326 8.04 -11.28 4.91
N LYS A 327 7.94 -11.51 3.60
CA LYS A 327 8.28 -10.53 2.57
C LYS A 327 7.18 -10.47 1.52
N ASN A 328 6.90 -9.26 1.05
CA ASN A 328 6.01 -9.05 -0.09
C ASN A 328 6.79 -9.25 -1.38
N ILE A 329 6.31 -10.18 -2.21
CA ILE A 329 6.92 -10.58 -3.47
C ILE A 329 6.00 -10.15 -4.59
N GLU A 330 6.48 -9.23 -5.41
CA GLU A 330 5.77 -8.79 -6.61
C GLU A 330 5.71 -9.91 -7.64
N LEU A 331 4.52 -10.21 -8.14
CA LEU A 331 4.26 -11.28 -9.10
C LEU A 331 4.85 -10.92 -10.47
N ILE A 332 4.42 -9.81 -11.05
CA ILE A 332 4.94 -9.27 -12.31
C ILE A 332 5.23 -7.79 -12.10
N GLY A 333 6.46 -7.37 -12.41
CA GLY A 333 6.85 -5.96 -12.28
C GLY A 333 6.10 -5.04 -13.25
N ASP A 334 5.87 -3.78 -12.88
CA ASP A 334 5.17 -2.82 -13.73
C ASP A 334 5.78 -2.67 -15.15
N LYS A 335 7.11 -2.71 -15.23
CA LYS A 335 7.88 -2.64 -16.49
C LYS A 335 8.16 -4.01 -17.10
N GLU A 336 7.75 -5.07 -16.43
CA GLU A 336 8.03 -6.43 -16.82
C GLU A 336 7.01 -6.89 -17.88
N VAL A 337 7.52 -7.49 -18.95
CA VAL A 337 6.68 -8.09 -20.00
C VAL A 337 6.84 -9.59 -19.90
N ILE A 338 5.86 -10.22 -19.24
CA ILE A 338 5.75 -11.67 -19.14
C ILE A 338 4.52 -12.10 -19.92
N SER A 339 4.74 -12.88 -20.97
CA SER A 339 3.68 -13.39 -21.83
C SER A 339 3.46 -14.88 -21.64
N LYS A 340 4.46 -15.60 -21.13
CA LYS A 340 4.40 -17.06 -20.93
C LYS A 340 4.55 -17.44 -19.46
N PHE A 341 3.87 -18.52 -19.07
CA PHE A 341 3.98 -19.06 -17.71
C PHE A 341 5.42 -19.44 -17.32
N ASP A 342 6.22 -19.89 -18.28
CA ASP A 342 7.63 -20.22 -18.04
C ASP A 342 8.47 -19.00 -17.64
N GLU A 343 8.29 -17.88 -18.34
CA GLU A 343 8.93 -16.59 -18.01
C GLU A 343 8.47 -16.11 -16.63
N PHE A 344 7.16 -16.23 -16.35
CA PHE A 344 6.60 -15.92 -15.04
C PHE A 344 7.28 -16.69 -13.91
N THR A 345 7.39 -18.03 -14.05
CA THR A 345 8.03 -18.85 -13.01
C THR A 345 9.50 -18.53 -12.80
N LYS A 346 10.24 -18.21 -13.87
CA LYS A 346 11.66 -17.82 -13.78
C LYS A 346 11.82 -16.48 -13.06
N SER A 347 11.03 -15.48 -13.45
CA SER A 347 11.02 -14.18 -12.78
C SER A 347 10.68 -14.30 -11.29
N LEU A 348 9.63 -15.06 -10.96
CA LEU A 348 9.23 -15.27 -9.58
C LEU A 348 10.32 -16.00 -8.77
N GLN A 349 11.00 -16.98 -9.38
CA GLN A 349 12.13 -17.67 -8.77
C GLN A 349 13.30 -16.72 -8.47
N GLU A 350 13.64 -15.81 -9.37
CA GLU A 350 14.69 -14.80 -9.16
C GLU A 350 14.32 -13.85 -8.02
N LYS A 351 13.07 -13.38 -7.97
CA LYS A 351 12.56 -12.52 -6.89
C LYS A 351 12.61 -13.23 -5.54
N LEU A 352 12.22 -14.51 -5.47
CA LEU A 352 12.31 -15.31 -4.24
C LEU A 352 13.75 -15.57 -3.81
N ASN A 353 14.65 -15.87 -4.76
CA ASN A 353 16.08 -16.03 -4.47
C ASN A 353 16.69 -14.74 -3.89
N LYS A 354 16.27 -13.58 -4.41
CA LYS A 354 16.70 -12.27 -3.90
C LYS A 354 16.11 -11.97 -2.51
N ALA A 355 14.86 -12.40 -2.27
CA ALA A 355 14.17 -12.18 -1.02
C ALA A 355 14.66 -13.08 0.11
N PHE A 356 14.88 -14.38 -0.13
CA PHE A 356 15.15 -15.37 0.92
C PHE A 356 16.51 -16.05 0.81
N GLY A 357 17.27 -15.78 -0.25
CA GLY A 357 18.51 -16.49 -0.59
C GLY A 357 18.27 -17.61 -1.60
N SER A 358 19.28 -17.87 -2.43
CA SER A 358 19.20 -18.84 -3.52
C SER A 358 18.88 -20.25 -3.01
N GLY A 359 17.88 -20.89 -3.62
CA GLY A 359 17.52 -22.28 -3.35
C GLY A 359 16.85 -22.53 -2.01
N LYS A 360 16.38 -21.50 -1.29
CA LYS A 360 15.60 -21.65 -0.05
C LYS A 360 14.11 -21.91 -0.31
N VAL A 361 13.55 -21.17 -1.27
CA VAL A 361 12.19 -21.35 -1.77
C VAL A 361 12.28 -21.53 -3.28
N THR A 362 11.77 -22.65 -3.77
CA THR A 362 11.80 -22.98 -5.21
C THR A 362 10.41 -22.92 -5.81
N VAL A 363 10.32 -22.34 -7.01
CA VAL A 363 9.10 -22.26 -7.82
C VAL A 363 9.10 -23.43 -8.80
N GLY A 364 8.08 -24.26 -8.72
CA GLY A 364 7.88 -25.42 -9.59
C GLY A 364 6.64 -25.32 -10.45
N LYS A 365 6.46 -26.34 -11.29
CA LYS A 365 5.30 -26.52 -12.17
C LYS A 365 4.87 -27.98 -12.04
N ASP A 366 3.73 -28.20 -11.44
CA ASP A 366 3.11 -29.53 -11.36
C ASP A 366 1.63 -29.39 -11.73
N GLY A 367 1.38 -29.19 -13.04
CA GLY A 367 0.10 -28.72 -13.58
C GLY A 367 -0.24 -27.27 -13.24
N SER A 368 0.15 -26.79 -12.07
CA SER A 368 -0.03 -25.43 -11.55
C SER A 368 1.26 -24.89 -10.93
N LEU A 369 1.25 -23.61 -10.56
CA LEU A 369 2.37 -22.98 -9.85
C LEU A 369 2.56 -23.61 -8.47
N THR A 370 3.77 -24.09 -8.18
CA THR A 370 4.10 -24.66 -6.87
C THR A 370 5.23 -23.91 -6.20
N PHE A 371 5.21 -23.88 -4.87
CA PHE A 371 6.30 -23.36 -4.05
C PHE A 371 6.76 -24.43 -3.09
N THR A 372 8.07 -24.67 -3.07
CA THR A 372 8.68 -25.69 -2.23
C THR A 372 9.73 -25.07 -1.34
N ALA A 373 9.57 -25.27 -0.03
CA ALA A 373 10.63 -25.02 0.94
C ALA A 373 11.74 -26.06 0.74
N THR A 374 12.93 -25.62 0.39
CA THR A 374 14.07 -26.49 0.22
C THR A 374 15.02 -26.25 1.38
N ASP A 375 14.79 -26.94 2.50
CA ASP A 375 15.85 -27.06 3.49
C ASP A 375 16.89 -28.02 3.00
N ARG A 376 17.96 -27.45 2.45
CA ARG A 376 19.20 -28.15 2.22
C ARG A 376 19.97 -28.26 3.54
N THR A 377 19.37 -28.81 4.58
CA THR A 377 20.17 -29.62 5.52
C THR A 377 20.31 -30.95 4.81
N ALA A 378 21.49 -31.18 4.21
CA ALA A 378 21.79 -32.45 3.56
C ALA A 378 21.28 -33.58 4.44
N LYS A 379 20.58 -34.54 3.83
CA LYS A 379 20.39 -35.86 4.42
C LYS A 379 21.76 -36.27 4.93
N ASP A 380 21.96 -36.29 6.24
CA ASP A 380 23.05 -37.07 6.79
C ASP A 380 22.72 -38.51 6.39
N SER A 381 23.33 -38.95 5.29
CA SER A 381 23.05 -40.24 4.67
C SER A 381 23.56 -41.39 5.54
N THR A 382 24.06 -41.11 6.75
CA THR A 382 24.55 -42.09 7.72
C THR A 382 23.65 -42.23 8.96
N ALA A 383 22.63 -41.38 9.13
CA ALA A 383 21.70 -41.49 10.25
C ALA A 383 20.65 -42.59 9.98
N THR A 384 20.87 -43.79 10.53
CA THR A 384 19.91 -44.91 10.57
C THR A 384 18.76 -44.70 11.56
N ASP A 385 18.68 -43.55 12.21
CA ASP A 385 17.61 -43.25 13.16
C ASP A 385 16.50 -42.41 12.49
N SER A 386 15.25 -42.86 12.62
CA SER A 386 14.04 -42.28 11.99
C SER A 386 13.63 -40.92 12.58
N THR A 387 14.56 -40.24 13.25
CA THR A 387 14.40 -38.96 13.95
C THR A 387 14.83 -37.76 13.11
N ALA A 388 15.47 -37.96 11.96
CA ALA A 388 15.71 -36.94 10.93
C ALA A 388 14.40 -36.58 10.19
N LYS A 389 13.38 -36.14 10.94
CA LYS A 389 12.11 -35.64 10.39
C LYS A 389 12.35 -34.31 9.70
N ASP A 390 12.25 -34.31 8.38
CA ASP A 390 11.77 -33.24 7.49
C ASP A 390 11.67 -31.86 8.16
N ASN A 391 12.81 -31.29 8.58
CA ASN A 391 12.85 -30.03 9.32
C ASN A 391 12.74 -28.83 8.38
N LYS A 392 11.90 -28.98 7.34
CA LYS A 392 11.64 -27.92 6.37
C LYS A 392 10.98 -26.77 7.11
N GLN A 393 11.58 -25.59 6.98
CA GLN A 393 11.07 -24.34 7.48
C GLN A 393 9.62 -24.17 7.03
N THR A 394 8.81 -23.57 7.90
CA THR A 394 7.43 -23.25 7.55
C THR A 394 7.44 -22.22 6.43
N LEU A 395 6.82 -22.59 5.31
CA LEU A 395 6.53 -21.73 4.18
C LEU A 395 5.04 -21.40 4.23
N GLN A 396 4.71 -20.12 4.07
CA GLN A 396 3.34 -19.66 3.95
C GLN A 396 3.19 -18.66 2.81
N ILE A 397 2.04 -18.68 2.14
CA ILE A 397 1.72 -17.80 1.02
C ILE A 397 0.31 -17.25 1.21
N SER A 398 0.16 -15.94 1.16
CA SER A 398 -1.13 -15.24 1.19
C SER A 398 -1.20 -14.14 0.15
N ALA A 399 -2.42 -13.68 -0.13
CA ALA A 399 -2.70 -12.57 -1.02
C ALA A 399 -3.67 -11.60 -0.32
N ASP A 400 -3.45 -10.30 -0.52
CA ASP A 400 -4.11 -9.26 0.28
C ASP A 400 -5.54 -8.95 -0.17
N SER A 401 -5.93 -9.36 -1.39
CA SER A 401 -7.27 -9.11 -1.94
C SER A 401 -7.97 -10.41 -2.33
N LYS A 402 -9.30 -10.43 -2.21
CA LYS A 402 -10.12 -11.60 -2.57
C LYS A 402 -10.04 -11.91 -4.06
N GLU A 403 -9.96 -10.89 -4.90
CA GLU A 403 -9.80 -11.04 -6.34
C GLU A 403 -8.47 -11.70 -6.68
N LEU A 404 -7.38 -11.30 -5.99
CA LEU A 404 -6.06 -11.90 -6.21
C LEU A 404 -6.02 -13.33 -5.66
N GLN A 405 -6.65 -13.56 -4.51
CA GLN A 405 -6.86 -14.90 -3.95
C GLN A 405 -7.58 -15.81 -4.95
N ASN A 406 -8.69 -15.37 -5.52
CA ASN A 406 -9.45 -16.11 -6.54
C ASN A 406 -8.63 -16.30 -7.84
N ALA A 407 -7.88 -15.28 -8.26
CA ALA A 407 -7.04 -15.34 -9.45
C ALA A 407 -5.91 -16.37 -9.29
N LEU A 408 -5.33 -16.50 -8.10
CA LEU A 408 -4.25 -17.45 -7.80
C LEU A 408 -4.76 -18.80 -7.27
N GLY A 409 -6.04 -18.92 -6.90
CA GLY A 409 -6.60 -20.12 -6.28
C GLY A 409 -6.15 -20.30 -4.82
N ILE A 410 -5.91 -19.19 -4.12
CA ILE A 410 -5.61 -19.13 -2.69
C ILE A 410 -6.94 -18.98 -1.96
N THR A 411 -7.37 -19.97 -1.18
CA THR A 411 -8.62 -19.87 -0.39
C THR A 411 -8.45 -19.08 0.90
N SER A 412 -7.23 -19.12 1.44
CA SER A 412 -6.72 -18.51 2.68
C SER A 412 -5.19 -18.60 2.61
N THR A 413 -4.48 -18.13 3.64
CA THR A 413 -3.03 -18.37 3.78
C THR A 413 -2.70 -19.86 3.60
N GLN A 414 -1.99 -20.18 2.52
CA GLN A 414 -1.54 -21.55 2.25
C GLN A 414 -0.26 -21.82 3.03
N SER A 415 -0.06 -23.06 3.48
CA SER A 415 1.19 -23.48 4.14
C SER A 415 1.63 -24.85 3.66
N ASN A 416 2.96 -25.06 3.63
CA ASN A 416 3.59 -26.37 3.41
C ASN A 416 3.39 -27.33 4.59
N LYS A 417 2.88 -26.84 5.73
CA LYS A 417 2.47 -27.64 6.90
C LYS A 417 0.94 -27.59 7.02
N ILE A 418 0.41 -27.20 8.18
CA ILE A 418 -1.03 -27.10 8.43
C ILE A 418 -1.56 -25.74 7.94
N ASN A 419 -2.66 -25.75 7.19
CA ASN A 419 -3.42 -24.54 6.85
C ASN A 419 -4.60 -24.43 7.83
N THR A 420 -4.57 -23.43 8.71
CA THR A 420 -5.64 -23.19 9.71
C THR A 420 -6.78 -22.32 9.16
N GLY A 421 -6.64 -21.76 7.95
CA GLY A 421 -7.63 -20.87 7.34
C GLY A 421 -8.64 -21.56 6.42
N ALA A 422 -8.41 -22.82 6.03
CA ALA A 422 -9.48 -23.65 5.47
C ALA A 422 -10.38 -24.06 6.64
N ALA A 423 -11.63 -23.60 6.65
CA ALA A 423 -12.59 -23.93 7.69
C ALA A 423 -12.49 -25.42 8.06
N CYS A 424 -12.17 -25.69 9.33
CA CYS A 424 -12.06 -27.02 9.93
C CYS A 424 -13.42 -27.78 9.95
N GLY A 425 -14.42 -27.31 9.18
CA GLY A 425 -15.80 -27.79 9.16
C GLY A 425 -16.07 -28.92 8.17
N ARG A 426 -15.14 -29.31 7.28
CA ARG A 426 -15.35 -30.43 6.35
C ARG A 426 -14.90 -31.79 6.86
N THR A 427 -14.18 -31.85 7.97
CA THR A 427 -13.91 -33.13 8.65
C THR A 427 -14.86 -33.22 9.83
N GLY A 428 -15.91 -34.05 9.72
CA GLY A 428 -16.93 -34.30 10.76
C GLY A 428 -16.42 -34.97 12.04
N LYS A 429 -15.24 -34.56 12.54
CA LYS A 429 -14.72 -34.92 13.85
C LYS A 429 -14.46 -33.62 14.61
N SER A 430 -15.34 -33.33 15.56
CA SER A 430 -15.17 -32.28 16.56
C SER A 430 -13.80 -32.40 17.21
N TRP A 431 -12.94 -31.39 17.00
CA TRP A 431 -11.70 -31.24 17.75
C TRP A 431 -12.02 -30.59 19.09
N ASP A 432 -11.91 -31.37 20.16
CA ASP A 432 -12.06 -30.89 21.54
C ASP A 432 -10.80 -30.12 21.95
N TRP A 433 -10.83 -28.81 21.77
CA TRP A 433 -9.71 -27.89 22.08
C TRP A 433 -9.23 -28.03 23.54
N ILE A 434 -10.13 -28.36 24.46
CA ILE A 434 -9.86 -28.42 25.90
C ILE A 434 -8.97 -29.62 26.24
N ARG A 435 -9.16 -30.76 25.56
CA ARG A 435 -8.38 -31.99 25.83
C ARG A 435 -6.93 -31.87 25.37
N THR A 436 -6.68 -31.12 24.30
CA THR A 436 -5.34 -30.98 23.70
C THR A 436 -4.44 -30.02 24.50
N LEU A 437 -5.02 -28.98 25.11
CA LEU A 437 -4.33 -28.07 26.03
C LEU A 437 -3.98 -28.74 27.37
N SER A 438 -4.83 -29.65 27.87
CA SER A 438 -4.58 -30.40 29.11
C SER A 438 -3.31 -31.26 29.03
N THR A 439 -2.99 -31.82 27.86
CA THR A 439 -1.77 -32.61 27.64
C THR A 439 -0.49 -31.77 27.54
N LEU A 440 -0.60 -30.46 27.28
CA LEU A 440 0.56 -29.55 27.20
C LEU A 440 1.01 -29.05 28.58
N GLN A 441 0.11 -28.93 29.56
CA GLN A 441 0.50 -28.51 30.92
C GLN A 441 1.17 -29.60 31.76
N LYS A 442 1.19 -30.86 31.31
CA LYS A 442 1.80 -31.98 32.05
C LYS A 442 3.25 -32.32 31.64
N LYS A 443 3.87 -31.54 30.75
CA LYS A 443 5.22 -31.82 30.22
C LYS A 443 6.20 -30.65 30.29
N ASN A 444 5.96 -29.68 31.17
CA ASN A 444 6.99 -28.72 31.60
C ASN A 444 7.48 -29.10 32.99
#